data_AF-A0A5J6I0F8-F1
#
_entry.id   AF-A0A5J6I0F8-F1
#
_cell.length_a   1.000
_cell.length_b   1.000
_cell.length_c   1.000
_cell.angle_alpha   90.00
_cell.angle_beta   90.00
_cell.angle_gamma   90.00
#
_symmetry.space_group_name_H-M   'P 1'
#
loop_
_entity.id
_entity.type
_entity.pdbx_description
1 polymer ?
#
loop_
_entity_poly.entity_id
_entity_poly.type
_entity_poly.pdbx_seq_one_letter_code
_entity_poly.pdbx_strand_id
1 'polypeptide(L)'
;MRPSPLHPARVYRRSGIHDPVLRRGYEACRRATRARGEIEYAVSLLLPPPLRIATWALYGAGVTVDCLADTAGVADMTEPPDMKDAGRAERLEAWIAAFDADLRDGRSTDPVRQALIHTMLTWNLPPGFMHTQFEQLRLDVHGRRFATWQEWRRYNSLVTTPFVLRAASLMMRVAGLSAEPEAIASGVPDAAVAWQLAVDALVLTDALMDLSEDLADGHVPLPQEALDEAGVRRADLLERRSTPAFEELVRRLADQAGGWLDRTPVPPVLHPAVGIALGAYTELYRLRLGAAADDPAALLHRRPALPAGARLRVLLPARARAAMAWALFPFPVRPCPPPEPACPPAGLAGTAEVRSPAAEALSPATERRPVVPPAPHPSGARPPGLPAGALPRHVAIVMDGNGRWATAQGLPRSEGHRAGADALVDVVHGALEIGLKYLTVYAFSTENWKRPADELQALMHEIPRQLNRITDGAEPLDVRVRWAGLRSRLPADVIEALADAEQVTRDRTGLTLTVCLNYGGRAEITAAAAHLAQEAVAGRIDPASVSEHAFARHLHVPELPDVDLLLRTGGDQRTSNFLPWQATYAELLFLDTPWPEVDRRDLWHAIEQYARRTRRYGSIPRIPAQARPADRA
;
A
#
# COMPACT_ATOMS: atom_id res chain seq x y z
N MET A 1 37.47 -7.83 19.36
CA MET A 1 37.13 -7.97 17.93
C MET A 1 36.47 -6.68 17.43
N ARG A 2 37.16 -5.88 16.62
CA ARG A 2 36.62 -4.65 16.03
C ARG A 2 35.56 -5.00 14.97
N PRO A 3 34.37 -4.36 14.93
CA PRO A 3 33.47 -4.52 13.80
C PRO A 3 34.02 -3.72 12.61
N SER A 4 34.70 -4.44 11.72
CA SER A 4 35.09 -3.99 10.38
C SER A 4 33.86 -3.45 9.62
N PRO A 5 33.98 -2.44 8.72
CA PRO A 5 32.87 -2.03 7.86
C PRO A 5 32.33 -3.28 7.17
N LEU A 6 31.05 -3.59 7.40
CA LEU A 6 30.40 -4.79 6.90
C LEU A 6 30.68 -4.91 5.40
N HIS A 7 31.44 -5.94 5.01
CA HIS A 7 31.67 -6.28 3.61
C HIS A 7 30.31 -6.25 2.87
N PRO A 8 30.19 -5.63 1.68
CA PRO A 8 28.89 -5.44 1.00
C PRO A 8 28.05 -6.72 0.93
N ALA A 9 28.71 -7.86 0.69
CA ALA A 9 28.10 -9.19 0.68
C ALA A 9 27.40 -9.63 2.01
N ARG A 10 27.74 -9.05 3.17
CA ARG A 10 27.06 -9.32 4.45
C ARG A 10 25.78 -8.51 4.61
N VAL A 11 25.71 -7.32 4.00
CA VAL A 11 24.48 -6.48 4.04
C VAL A 11 23.38 -7.18 3.25
N TYR A 12 23.65 -7.57 2.00
CA TYR A 12 22.67 -8.24 1.14
C TYR A 12 22.16 -9.57 1.73
N ARG A 13 23.06 -10.41 2.26
CA ARG A 13 22.66 -11.66 2.93
C ARG A 13 21.76 -11.42 4.14
N ARG A 14 22.05 -10.40 4.95
CA ARG A 14 21.20 -10.04 6.10
C ARG A 14 19.86 -9.42 5.71
N SER A 15 19.73 -9.01 4.45
CA SER A 15 18.48 -8.52 3.86
C SER A 15 17.74 -9.60 3.06
N GLY A 16 18.16 -10.87 3.12
CA GLY A 16 17.54 -11.97 2.38
C GLY A 16 17.83 -11.97 0.87
N ILE A 17 18.80 -11.16 0.41
CA ILE A 17 19.14 -11.06 -1.02
C ILE A 17 20.23 -12.09 -1.34
N HIS A 18 19.79 -13.20 -1.96
CA HIS A 18 20.65 -14.29 -2.41
C HIS A 18 20.87 -14.30 -3.93
N ASP A 19 19.92 -13.77 -4.70
CA ASP A 19 20.02 -13.69 -6.16
C ASP A 19 21.13 -12.71 -6.61
N PRO A 20 22.12 -13.16 -7.41
CA PRO A 20 23.17 -12.29 -7.92
C PRO A 20 22.69 -11.20 -8.88
N VAL A 21 21.57 -11.37 -9.58
CA VAL A 21 21.01 -10.32 -10.47
C VAL A 21 20.42 -9.20 -9.64
N LEU A 22 19.52 -9.52 -8.71
CA LEU A 22 18.94 -8.55 -7.79
C LEU A 22 20.01 -7.83 -6.94
N ARG A 23 21.06 -8.55 -6.51
CA ARG A 23 22.19 -7.95 -5.81
C ARG A 23 22.93 -6.92 -6.65
N ARG A 24 23.11 -7.16 -7.96
CA ARG A 24 23.73 -6.17 -8.87
C ARG A 24 22.89 -4.90 -8.95
N GLY A 25 21.56 -5.05 -8.96
CA GLY A 25 20.62 -3.93 -8.87
C GLY A 25 20.82 -3.07 -7.63
N TYR A 26 20.72 -3.67 -6.45
CA TYR A 26 20.92 -2.93 -5.19
C TYR A 26 22.33 -2.33 -5.06
N GLU A 27 23.36 -2.96 -5.62
CA GLU A 27 24.71 -2.39 -5.63
C GLU A 27 24.83 -1.20 -6.61
N ALA A 28 24.11 -1.22 -7.73
CA ALA A 28 24.01 -0.05 -8.62
C ALA A 28 23.34 1.12 -7.89
N CYS A 29 22.20 0.87 -7.25
CA CYS A 29 21.51 1.86 -6.41
C CYS A 29 22.42 2.42 -5.30
N ARG A 30 23.14 1.55 -4.57
CA ARG A 30 24.10 1.94 -3.54
C ARG A 30 25.19 2.87 -4.08
N ARG A 31 25.75 2.57 -5.26
CA ARG A 31 26.78 3.41 -5.89
C ARG A 31 26.21 4.77 -6.28
N ALA A 32 25.02 4.80 -6.87
CA ALA A 32 24.32 6.04 -7.21
C ALA A 32 24.07 6.90 -5.97
N THR A 33 23.49 6.33 -4.90
CA THR A 33 23.28 7.03 -3.62
C THR A 33 24.59 7.56 -3.05
N ARG A 34 25.68 6.77 -3.08
CA ARG A 34 26.98 7.23 -2.56
C ARG A 34 27.61 8.35 -3.39
N ALA A 35 27.38 8.36 -4.70
CA ALA A 35 27.96 9.34 -5.61
C ALA A 35 27.22 10.68 -5.55
N ARG A 36 25.88 10.67 -5.55
CA ARG A 36 25.05 11.88 -5.60
C ARG A 36 24.44 12.31 -4.26
N GLY A 37 24.21 11.38 -3.33
CA GLY A 37 23.60 11.65 -2.03
C GLY A 37 24.55 11.37 -0.86
N GLU A 38 25.50 12.28 -0.59
CA GLU A 38 26.49 12.09 0.48
C GLU A 38 25.82 11.93 1.86
N ILE A 39 24.80 12.74 2.16
CA ILE A 39 24.08 12.72 3.44
C ILE A 39 23.17 11.50 3.52
N GLU A 40 22.41 11.22 2.46
CA GLU A 40 21.48 10.09 2.35
C GLU A 40 22.23 8.78 2.52
N TYR A 41 23.39 8.66 1.86
CA TYR A 41 24.27 7.51 2.02
C TYR A 41 24.76 7.41 3.47
N ALA A 42 25.27 8.50 4.06
CA ALA A 42 25.79 8.48 5.43
C ALA A 42 24.72 8.08 6.47
N VAL A 43 23.50 8.62 6.35
CA VAL A 43 22.37 8.33 7.24
C VAL A 43 21.84 6.93 7.02
N SER A 44 21.81 6.41 5.78
CA SER A 44 21.42 5.02 5.50
C SER A 44 22.28 3.99 6.25
N LEU A 45 23.53 4.34 6.60
CA LEU A 45 24.42 3.46 7.35
C LEU A 45 23.98 3.27 8.82
N LEU A 46 23.12 4.16 9.33
CA LEU A 46 22.49 4.10 10.66
C LEU A 46 21.29 3.13 10.68
N LEU A 47 20.78 2.76 9.51
CA LEU A 47 19.63 1.85 9.35
C LEU A 47 20.07 0.37 9.31
N PRO A 48 19.21 -0.57 9.72
CA PRO A 48 19.44 -2.01 9.57
C PRO A 48 19.51 -2.41 8.10
N PRO A 49 20.13 -3.57 7.76
CA PRO A 49 20.35 -3.97 6.38
C PRO A 49 19.11 -3.93 5.45
N PRO A 50 17.92 -4.41 5.85
CA PRO A 50 16.74 -4.40 4.96
C PRO A 50 16.29 -2.98 4.58
N LEU A 51 16.20 -2.08 5.56
CA LEU A 51 15.84 -0.68 5.29
C LEU A 51 16.93 0.05 4.51
N ARG A 52 18.20 -0.24 4.81
CA ARG A 52 19.32 0.38 4.13
C ARG A 52 19.31 0.09 2.63
N ILE A 53 19.05 -1.16 2.22
CA ILE A 53 18.98 -1.49 0.79
C ILE A 53 17.72 -0.90 0.15
N ALA A 54 16.61 -0.81 0.89
CA ALA A 54 15.38 -0.20 0.42
C ALA A 54 15.53 1.31 0.16
N THR A 55 16.19 2.04 1.08
CA THR A 55 16.47 3.47 0.89
C THR A 55 17.44 3.70 -0.26
N TRP A 56 18.44 2.83 -0.44
CA TRP A 56 19.30 2.87 -1.62
C TRP A 56 18.50 2.67 -2.90
N ALA A 57 17.59 1.70 -2.97
CA ALA A 57 16.78 1.45 -4.15
C ALA A 57 15.87 2.63 -4.50
N LEU A 58 15.18 3.22 -3.53
CA LEU A 58 14.33 4.40 -3.76
C LEU A 58 15.15 5.59 -4.27
N TYR A 59 16.22 5.95 -3.56
CA TYR A 59 17.04 7.11 -3.94
C TYR A 59 17.78 6.86 -5.26
N GLY A 60 18.36 5.67 -5.43
CA GLY A 60 19.06 5.28 -6.65
C GLY A 60 18.17 5.26 -7.88
N ALA A 61 16.89 4.86 -7.74
CA ALA A 61 15.92 4.96 -8.80
C ALA A 61 15.59 6.43 -9.14
N GLY A 62 15.30 7.26 -8.13
CA GLY A 62 15.05 8.68 -8.34
C GLY A 62 16.19 9.36 -9.10
N VAL A 63 17.43 9.16 -8.64
CA VAL A 63 18.63 9.66 -9.32
C VAL A 63 18.75 9.13 -10.74
N THR A 64 18.47 7.84 -10.97
CA THR A 64 18.62 7.25 -12.30
C THR A 64 17.64 7.86 -13.29
N VAL A 65 16.38 8.04 -12.90
CA VAL A 65 15.34 8.63 -13.76
C VAL A 65 15.63 10.12 -14.00
N ASP A 66 16.10 10.83 -12.99
CA ASP A 66 16.54 12.23 -13.10
C ASP A 66 17.74 12.37 -14.05
N CYS A 67 18.76 11.50 -13.93
CA CYS A 67 19.89 11.46 -14.86
C CYS A 67 19.50 11.13 -16.31
N LEU A 68 18.41 10.41 -16.53
CA LEU A 68 17.89 10.14 -17.87
C LEU A 68 17.25 11.38 -18.49
N ALA A 69 16.74 12.30 -17.65
CA ALA A 69 16.26 13.61 -18.06
C ALA A 69 17.42 14.61 -18.29
N ASP A 70 18.51 14.50 -17.52
CA ASP A 70 19.66 15.39 -17.57
C ASP A 70 20.68 15.08 -18.69
N THR A 71 21.54 16.04 -19.01
CA THR A 71 22.53 16.02 -20.11
C THR A 71 23.75 15.11 -19.86
N ALA A 72 24.04 14.73 -18.62
CA ALA A 72 25.31 14.10 -18.25
C ALA A 72 25.26 12.56 -18.24
N GLY A 73 25.38 11.96 -19.42
CA GLY A 73 25.64 10.52 -19.59
C GLY A 73 26.49 10.13 -20.80
N VAL A 74 26.62 11.00 -21.81
CA VAL A 74 27.43 10.72 -23.00
C VAL A 74 28.33 11.90 -23.27
N ALA A 75 29.62 11.71 -22.99
CA ALA A 75 30.67 12.59 -23.46
C ALA A 75 30.81 12.43 -24.98
N ASP A 76 30.07 13.25 -25.73
CA ASP A 76 30.50 13.66 -27.07
C ASP A 76 29.99 15.08 -27.36
N MET A 77 30.94 15.99 -27.63
CA MET A 77 30.70 17.43 -27.85
C MET A 77 30.38 17.73 -29.33
N THR A 78 29.96 16.73 -30.11
CA THR A 78 29.88 16.82 -31.57
C THR A 78 28.46 16.79 -32.16
N GLU A 79 27.42 16.47 -31.37
CA GLU A 79 26.04 16.41 -31.87
C GLU A 79 25.26 17.73 -31.66
N PRO A 80 24.41 18.14 -32.64
CA PRO A 80 23.54 19.32 -32.52
C PRO A 80 22.59 19.22 -31.31
N PRO A 81 22.27 20.33 -30.63
CA PRO A 81 21.40 20.36 -29.44
C PRO A 81 20.05 19.63 -29.64
N ASP A 82 19.42 19.84 -30.80
CA ASP A 82 18.10 19.30 -31.13
C ASP A 82 18.08 17.75 -31.22
N MET A 83 19.22 17.13 -31.55
CA MET A 83 19.36 15.66 -31.59
C MET A 83 19.65 15.06 -30.21
N LYS A 84 20.34 15.79 -29.33
CA LYS A 84 20.58 15.36 -27.94
C LYS A 84 19.28 15.30 -27.13
N ASP A 85 18.35 16.21 -27.39
CA ASP A 85 17.04 16.27 -26.74
C ASP A 85 16.14 15.11 -27.14
N ALA A 86 16.11 14.76 -28.43
CA ALA A 86 15.32 13.64 -28.94
C ALA A 86 15.74 12.29 -28.32
N GLY A 87 17.05 12.02 -28.22
CA GLY A 87 17.55 10.80 -27.61
C GLY A 87 17.37 10.73 -26.08
N ARG A 88 17.28 11.89 -25.39
CA ARG A 88 16.98 11.95 -23.94
C ARG A 88 15.52 11.60 -23.66
N ALA A 89 14.61 12.26 -24.35
CA ALA A 89 13.18 11.98 -24.27
C ALA A 89 12.92 10.50 -24.56
N GLU A 90 13.53 9.94 -25.60
CA GLU A 90 13.37 8.53 -25.96
C GLU A 90 13.88 7.56 -24.88
N ARG A 91 15.04 7.83 -24.26
CA ARG A 91 15.57 7.00 -23.17
C ARG A 91 14.72 7.07 -21.90
N LEU A 92 14.27 8.27 -21.54
CA LEU A 92 13.38 8.49 -20.39
C LEU A 92 12.04 7.79 -20.63
N GLU A 93 11.45 7.96 -21.81
CA GLU A 93 10.20 7.28 -22.19
C GLU A 93 10.36 5.76 -22.23
N ALA A 94 11.47 5.23 -22.75
CA ALA A 94 11.72 3.80 -22.74
C ALA A 94 11.80 3.24 -21.32
N TRP A 95 12.42 3.98 -20.39
CA TRP A 95 12.51 3.58 -18.99
C TRP A 95 11.13 3.62 -18.30
N ILE A 96 10.35 4.67 -18.54
CA ILE A 96 8.99 4.85 -17.99
C ILE A 96 8.03 3.80 -18.55
N ALA A 97 8.03 3.58 -19.87
CA ALA A 97 7.13 2.63 -20.53
C ALA A 97 7.38 1.18 -20.05
N ALA A 98 8.63 0.83 -19.73
CA ALA A 98 8.98 -0.47 -19.18
C ALA A 98 8.53 -0.65 -17.71
N PHE A 99 8.34 0.43 -16.95
CA PHE A 99 8.11 0.37 -15.51
C PHE A 99 6.86 -0.42 -15.11
N ASP A 100 5.71 -0.14 -15.72
CA ASP A 100 4.45 -0.81 -15.36
C ASP A 100 4.41 -2.27 -15.81
N ALA A 101 5.07 -2.61 -16.91
CA ALA A 101 5.23 -4.00 -17.34
C ALA A 101 6.12 -4.76 -16.34
N ASP A 102 7.29 -4.21 -16.03
CA ASP A 102 8.25 -4.85 -15.13
C ASP A 102 7.71 -4.97 -13.70
N LEU A 103 6.94 -3.98 -13.23
CA LEU A 103 6.29 -4.02 -11.92
C LEU A 103 5.23 -5.12 -11.84
N ARG A 104 4.43 -5.30 -12.91
CA ARG A 104 3.46 -6.41 -13.01
C ARG A 104 4.15 -7.77 -13.00
N ASP A 105 5.25 -7.90 -13.73
CA ASP A 105 5.99 -9.16 -13.86
C ASP A 105 6.91 -9.45 -12.67
N GLY A 106 7.14 -8.44 -11.80
CA GLY A 106 8.08 -8.50 -10.69
C GLY A 106 9.54 -8.63 -11.13
N ARG A 107 9.83 -8.36 -12.41
CA ARG A 107 11.14 -8.56 -13.05
C ARG A 107 11.43 -7.46 -14.05
N SER A 108 12.69 -7.05 -14.12
CA SER A 108 13.21 -6.01 -14.99
C SER A 108 14.59 -6.43 -15.52
N THR A 109 14.86 -6.09 -16.79
CA THR A 109 16.19 -6.20 -17.39
C THR A 109 17.13 -5.07 -16.95
N ASP A 110 16.56 -3.93 -16.55
CA ASP A 110 17.32 -2.83 -15.95
C ASP A 110 17.61 -3.15 -14.46
N PRO A 111 18.88 -3.06 -14.02
CA PRO A 111 19.27 -3.44 -12.66
C PRO A 111 18.72 -2.50 -11.59
N VAL A 112 18.61 -1.19 -11.85
CA VAL A 112 18.10 -0.23 -10.88
C VAL A 112 16.60 -0.43 -10.71
N ARG A 113 15.86 -0.57 -11.82
CA ARG A 113 14.43 -0.84 -11.83
C ARG A 113 14.10 -2.19 -11.20
N GLN A 114 14.93 -3.22 -11.38
CA GLN A 114 14.79 -4.51 -10.67
C GLN A 114 14.87 -4.34 -9.15
N ALA A 115 15.83 -3.55 -8.65
CA ALA A 115 15.94 -3.29 -7.22
C ALA A 115 14.80 -2.42 -6.67
N LEU A 116 14.32 -1.46 -7.47
CA LEU A 116 13.14 -0.65 -7.15
C LEU A 116 11.89 -1.52 -7.05
N ILE A 117 11.57 -2.32 -8.08
CA ILE A 117 10.39 -3.20 -8.11
C ILE A 117 10.42 -4.18 -6.95
N HIS A 118 11.55 -4.85 -6.72
CA HIS A 118 11.69 -5.74 -5.57
C HIS A 118 11.43 -5.00 -4.25
N THR A 119 11.95 -3.76 -4.10
CA THR A 119 11.68 -2.93 -2.92
C THR A 119 10.19 -2.56 -2.81
N MET A 120 9.56 -2.12 -3.89
CA MET A 120 8.15 -1.76 -3.91
C MET A 120 7.25 -2.93 -3.54
N LEU A 121 7.52 -4.13 -4.07
CA LEU A 121 6.77 -5.35 -3.74
C LEU A 121 7.04 -5.79 -2.30
N THR A 122 8.31 -5.79 -1.85
CA THR A 122 8.69 -6.20 -0.48
C THR A 122 8.05 -5.31 0.58
N TRP A 123 7.97 -4.00 0.31
CA TRP A 123 7.48 -3.01 1.26
C TRP A 123 6.06 -2.53 0.97
N ASN A 124 5.38 -3.12 -0.02
CA ASN A 124 4.06 -2.76 -0.49
C ASN A 124 3.91 -1.24 -0.70
N LEU A 125 4.79 -0.68 -1.53
CA LEU A 125 4.78 0.72 -1.92
C LEU A 125 3.90 0.90 -3.16
N PRO A 126 2.93 1.84 -3.16
CA PRO A 126 2.09 2.08 -4.32
C PRO A 126 2.91 2.65 -5.50
N PRO A 127 2.61 2.34 -6.76
CA PRO A 127 3.36 2.87 -7.90
C PRO A 127 3.13 4.36 -8.18
N GLY A 128 2.03 4.93 -7.70
CA GLY A 128 1.61 6.29 -8.05
C GLY A 128 2.66 7.38 -7.77
N PHE A 129 3.54 7.23 -6.77
CA PHE A 129 4.59 8.22 -6.51
C PHE A 129 5.64 8.28 -7.63
N MET A 130 5.91 7.16 -8.30
CA MET A 130 6.81 7.11 -9.46
C MET A 130 6.12 7.73 -10.68
N HIS A 131 4.83 7.44 -10.88
CA HIS A 131 4.05 7.99 -11.99
C HIS A 131 3.98 9.52 -11.94
N THR A 132 3.75 10.11 -10.75
CA THR A 132 3.76 11.57 -10.60
C THR A 132 5.12 12.15 -10.98
N GLN A 133 6.22 11.50 -10.60
CA GLN A 133 7.56 11.94 -11.00
C GLN A 133 7.77 11.83 -12.52
N PHE A 134 7.34 10.73 -13.14
CA PHE A 134 7.45 10.54 -14.58
C PHE A 134 6.71 11.62 -15.37
N GLU A 135 5.50 11.97 -14.95
CA GLU A 135 4.73 13.04 -15.59
C GLU A 135 5.44 14.39 -15.51
N GLN A 136 6.06 14.72 -14.38
CA GLN A 136 6.81 15.98 -14.27
C GLN A 136 8.10 15.95 -15.09
N LEU A 137 8.89 14.88 -15.01
CA LEU A 137 10.13 14.77 -15.77
C LEU A 137 9.90 14.81 -17.28
N ARG A 138 8.76 14.29 -17.77
CA ARG A 138 8.33 14.44 -19.17
C ARG A 138 8.14 15.89 -19.60
N LEU A 139 7.60 16.72 -18.71
CA LEU A 139 7.41 18.16 -18.98
C LEU A 139 8.75 18.91 -18.96
N ASP A 140 9.74 18.38 -18.26
CA ASP A 140 11.01 19.04 -17.97
C ASP A 140 12.13 18.76 -18.99
N VAL A 141 11.96 17.79 -19.90
CA VAL A 141 12.99 17.39 -20.88
C VAL A 141 13.45 18.56 -21.78
N HIS A 142 12.62 19.61 -21.90
CA HIS A 142 12.90 20.82 -22.69
C HIS A 142 13.43 22.00 -21.86
N GLY A 143 13.79 21.77 -20.59
CA GLY A 143 14.38 22.75 -19.69
C GLY A 143 13.38 23.37 -18.70
N ARG A 144 13.80 23.44 -17.43
CA ARG A 144 12.99 23.96 -16.31
C ARG A 144 13.24 25.45 -16.08
N ARG A 145 12.17 26.24 -15.88
CA ARG A 145 12.25 27.65 -15.43
C ARG A 145 11.06 27.97 -14.54
N PHE A 146 11.32 28.57 -13.38
CA PHE A 146 10.28 29.01 -12.46
C PHE A 146 10.24 30.53 -12.46
N ALA A 147 9.07 31.12 -12.71
CA ALA A 147 8.88 32.55 -12.58
C ALA A 147 8.77 32.94 -11.09
N THR A 148 8.03 32.15 -10.31
CA THR A 148 7.67 32.46 -8.93
C THR A 148 8.03 31.35 -7.94
N TRP A 149 8.13 31.70 -6.66
CA TRP A 149 8.22 30.75 -5.55
C TRP A 149 7.03 29.78 -5.50
N GLN A 150 5.85 30.21 -5.95
CA GLN A 150 4.66 29.36 -5.99
C GLN A 150 4.82 28.23 -7.01
N GLU A 151 5.33 28.53 -8.20
CA GLU A 151 5.62 27.53 -9.23
C GLU A 151 6.71 26.56 -8.77
N TRP A 152 7.79 27.09 -8.19
CA TRP A 152 8.89 26.29 -7.63
C TRP A 152 8.38 25.31 -6.56
N ARG A 153 7.56 25.77 -5.60
CA ARG A 153 6.99 24.90 -4.56
C ARG A 153 5.98 23.89 -5.12
N ARG A 154 5.14 24.28 -6.08
CA ARG A 154 4.19 23.37 -6.72
C ARG A 154 4.91 22.26 -7.47
N TYR A 155 6.01 22.58 -8.14
CA TYR A 155 6.85 21.59 -8.80
C TYR A 155 7.44 20.61 -7.78
N ASN A 156 8.04 21.13 -6.72
CA ASN A 156 8.67 20.31 -5.68
C ASN A 156 7.68 19.41 -4.92
N SER A 157 6.44 19.87 -4.76
CA SER A 157 5.38 19.06 -4.14
C SER A 157 4.92 17.89 -5.01
N LEU A 158 5.16 17.95 -6.32
CA LEU A 158 4.86 16.86 -7.26
C LEU A 158 6.05 15.94 -7.49
N VAL A 159 7.28 16.46 -7.47
CA VAL A 159 8.49 15.68 -7.81
C VAL A 159 9.16 15.08 -6.58
N THR A 160 9.45 15.90 -5.56
CA THR A 160 10.31 15.50 -4.44
C THR A 160 9.51 15.02 -3.24
N THR A 161 8.39 15.68 -2.93
CA THR A 161 7.52 15.31 -1.80
C THR A 161 7.12 13.84 -1.83
N PRO A 162 6.67 13.23 -2.95
CA PRO A 162 6.25 11.84 -2.94
C PRO A 162 7.38 10.87 -2.51
N PHE A 163 8.62 11.10 -2.94
CA PHE A 163 9.77 10.28 -2.55
C PHE A 163 10.13 10.41 -1.08
N VAL A 164 10.14 11.64 -0.57
CA VAL A 164 10.39 11.91 0.85
C VAL A 164 9.32 11.24 1.71
N LEU A 165 8.05 11.30 1.30
CA LEU A 165 6.94 10.63 1.99
C LEU A 165 7.05 9.10 1.90
N ARG A 166 7.47 8.52 0.77
CA ARG A 166 7.68 7.06 0.69
C ARG A 166 8.87 6.60 1.53
N ALA A 167 9.97 7.34 1.54
CA ALA A 167 11.11 7.06 2.41
C ALA A 167 10.72 7.19 3.89
N ALA A 168 9.93 8.21 4.25
CA ALA A 168 9.36 8.37 5.58
C ALA A 168 8.38 7.24 5.93
N SER A 169 7.55 6.79 4.98
CA SER A 169 6.64 5.64 5.14
C SER A 169 7.40 4.36 5.49
N LEU A 170 8.52 4.08 4.81
CA LEU A 170 9.41 2.97 5.17
C LEU A 170 9.91 3.09 6.61
N MET A 171 10.31 4.29 7.04
CA MET A 171 10.78 4.56 8.40
C MET A 171 9.66 4.49 9.45
N MET A 172 8.44 4.89 9.10
CA MET A 172 7.25 4.83 9.97
C MET A 172 6.74 3.41 10.16
N ARG A 173 6.75 2.59 9.10
CA ARG A 173 6.41 1.16 9.15
C ARG A 173 7.30 0.39 10.13
N VAL A 174 8.52 0.86 10.32
CA VAL A 174 9.49 0.32 11.29
C VAL A 174 9.16 0.69 12.73
N ALA A 175 8.47 1.81 12.93
CA ALA A 175 7.97 2.24 14.22
C ALA A 175 6.61 1.58 14.57
N GLY A 176 6.12 0.62 13.77
CA GLY A 176 4.79 0.03 13.92
C GLY A 176 3.65 0.95 13.50
N LEU A 177 3.97 2.12 12.93
CA LEU A 177 3.00 3.06 12.40
C LEU A 177 2.66 2.66 10.97
N SER A 178 1.37 2.43 10.74
CA SER A 178 0.84 2.00 9.44
C SER A 178 -0.05 3.07 8.78
N ALA A 179 -0.01 4.29 9.32
CA ALA A 179 -0.54 5.47 8.66
C ALA A 179 0.51 5.98 7.65
N GLU A 180 0.07 6.22 6.42
CA GLU A 180 0.89 6.94 5.46
C GLU A 180 1.15 8.37 5.97
N PRO A 181 2.31 8.98 5.72
CA PRO A 181 2.63 10.33 6.20
C PRO A 181 1.54 11.37 5.91
N GLU A 182 0.85 11.23 4.78
CA GLU A 182 -0.28 12.04 4.34
C GLU A 182 -1.49 11.91 5.29
N ALA A 183 -1.76 10.69 5.78
CA ALA A 183 -2.83 10.43 6.73
C ALA A 183 -2.54 11.04 8.11
N ILE A 184 -1.26 11.06 8.53
CA ILE A 184 -0.82 11.72 9.77
C ILE A 184 -0.92 13.24 9.63
N ALA A 185 -0.45 13.79 8.51
CA ALA A 185 -0.49 15.21 8.21
C ALA A 185 -1.92 15.77 8.11
N SER A 186 -2.87 14.98 7.60
CA SER A 186 -4.28 15.37 7.51
C SER A 186 -5.02 15.42 8.86
N GLY A 187 -4.50 14.74 9.88
CA GLY A 187 -5.14 14.59 11.20
C GLY A 187 -4.63 15.53 12.27
N VAL A 188 -3.57 16.30 11.98
CA VAL A 188 -2.93 17.22 12.93
C VAL A 188 -2.84 18.60 12.27
N PRO A 189 -3.60 19.61 12.76
CA PRO A 189 -3.43 21.00 12.31
C PRO A 189 -1.95 21.41 12.41
N ASP A 190 -1.44 22.14 11.42
CA ASP A 190 -0.03 22.56 11.26
C ASP A 190 0.99 21.48 10.87
N ALA A 191 0.69 20.18 11.01
CA ALA A 191 1.64 19.13 10.61
C ALA A 191 1.86 19.09 9.09
N ALA A 192 0.81 19.26 8.28
CA ALA A 192 0.92 19.34 6.83
C ALA A 192 1.80 20.51 6.36
N VAL A 193 1.66 21.67 7.01
CA VAL A 193 2.47 22.86 6.73
C VAL A 193 3.93 22.60 7.12
N ALA A 194 4.16 22.04 8.30
CA ALA A 194 5.50 21.79 8.79
C ALA A 194 6.24 20.68 8.01
N TRP A 195 5.51 19.69 7.47
CA TRP A 195 6.04 18.73 6.50
C TRP A 195 6.38 19.37 5.16
N GLN A 196 5.53 20.26 4.64
CA GLN A 196 5.83 20.98 3.41
C GLN A 196 7.08 21.85 3.58
N LEU A 197 7.22 22.55 4.70
CA LEU A 197 8.44 23.32 5.01
C LEU A 197 9.68 22.44 5.09
N ALA A 198 9.57 21.22 5.64
CA ALA A 198 10.68 20.26 5.66
C ALA A 198 11.12 19.90 4.24
N VAL A 199 10.17 19.60 3.33
CA VAL A 199 10.50 19.31 1.93
C VAL A 199 11.08 20.54 1.24
N ASP A 200 10.48 21.72 1.41
CA ASP A 200 10.97 22.97 0.83
C ASP A 200 12.42 23.24 1.26
N ALA A 201 12.78 22.94 2.51
CA ALA A 201 14.13 23.08 3.02
C ALA A 201 15.12 22.12 2.37
N LEU A 202 14.73 20.85 2.20
CA LEU A 202 15.57 19.86 1.55
C LEU A 202 15.82 20.23 0.09
N VAL A 203 14.77 20.61 -0.64
CA VAL A 203 14.91 20.97 -2.06
C VAL A 203 15.66 22.28 -2.24
N LEU A 204 15.42 23.28 -1.39
CA LEU A 204 16.20 24.52 -1.45
C LEU A 204 17.67 24.28 -1.12
N THR A 205 17.95 23.38 -0.18
CA THR A 205 19.33 22.99 0.11
C THR A 205 19.95 22.32 -1.11
N ASP A 206 19.27 21.36 -1.73
CA ASP A 206 19.76 20.64 -2.91
C ASP A 206 20.04 21.61 -4.08
N ALA A 207 19.11 22.52 -4.37
CA ALA A 207 19.26 23.56 -5.38
C ALA A 207 20.47 24.47 -5.15
N LEU A 208 20.87 24.72 -3.89
CA LEU A 208 22.08 25.47 -3.58
C LEU A 208 23.34 24.62 -3.74
N MET A 209 23.30 23.35 -3.33
CA MET A 209 24.46 22.46 -3.33
C MET A 209 24.83 22.00 -4.74
N ASP A 210 23.82 21.79 -5.57
CA ASP A 210 23.97 21.25 -6.91
C ASP A 210 24.01 22.38 -7.97
N LEU A 211 23.97 23.65 -7.53
CA LEU A 211 24.05 24.84 -8.37
C LEU A 211 25.18 24.79 -9.39
N SER A 212 26.39 24.35 -9.02
CA SER A 212 27.52 24.27 -9.97
C SER A 212 27.30 23.26 -11.10
N GLU A 213 26.54 22.20 -10.83
CA GLU A 213 26.18 21.15 -11.79
C GLU A 213 25.03 21.66 -12.67
N ASP A 214 23.97 22.21 -12.06
CA ASP A 214 22.85 22.83 -12.80
C ASP A 214 23.33 23.93 -13.77
N LEU A 215 24.25 24.78 -13.34
CA LEU A 215 24.84 25.82 -14.18
C LEU A 215 25.70 25.25 -15.32
N ALA A 216 26.32 24.07 -15.14
CA ALA A 216 27.03 23.39 -16.23
C ALA A 216 26.07 22.96 -17.34
N ASP A 217 24.84 22.63 -16.98
CA ASP A 217 23.75 22.25 -17.89
C ASP A 217 22.93 23.47 -18.38
N GLY A 218 23.35 24.69 -18.02
CA GLY A 218 22.67 25.93 -18.42
C GLY A 218 21.35 26.18 -17.68
N HIS A 219 21.11 25.45 -16.58
CA HIS A 219 19.93 25.57 -15.74
C HIS A 219 20.23 26.44 -14.51
N VAL A 220 19.21 27.16 -14.04
CA VAL A 220 19.26 27.89 -12.77
C VAL A 220 18.09 27.39 -11.93
N PRO A 221 18.34 26.67 -10.82
CA PRO A 221 17.32 25.94 -10.05
C PRO A 221 16.52 26.85 -9.11
N LEU A 222 16.68 28.18 -9.23
CA LEU A 222 16.01 29.20 -8.44
C LEU A 222 14.97 29.97 -9.27
N PRO A 223 13.84 30.37 -8.66
CA PRO A 223 12.82 31.15 -9.35
C PRO A 223 13.32 32.56 -9.70
N GLN A 224 12.82 33.11 -10.81
CA GLN A 224 13.19 34.45 -11.27
C GLN A 224 12.85 35.53 -10.22
N GLU A 225 11.71 35.39 -9.53
CA GLU A 225 11.31 36.22 -8.39
C GLU A 225 12.42 36.34 -7.33
N ALA A 226 13.07 35.24 -6.93
CA ALA A 226 14.14 35.26 -5.93
C ALA A 226 15.39 36.00 -6.42
N LEU A 227 15.69 35.90 -7.70
CA LEU A 227 16.81 36.59 -8.33
C LEU A 227 16.55 38.09 -8.40
N ASP A 228 15.35 38.48 -8.83
CA ASP A 228 14.93 39.88 -8.97
C ASP A 228 14.89 40.58 -7.60
N GLU A 229 14.31 39.93 -6.58
CA GLU A 229 14.27 40.43 -5.20
C GLU A 229 15.67 40.68 -4.61
N ALA A 230 16.66 39.87 -5.02
CA ALA A 230 18.04 40.02 -4.56
C ALA A 230 18.90 40.89 -5.48
N GLY A 231 18.39 41.35 -6.63
CA GLY A 231 19.17 42.09 -7.62
C GLY A 231 20.24 41.25 -8.32
N VAL A 232 20.04 39.93 -8.41
CA VAL A 232 20.96 38.98 -9.04
C VAL A 232 20.55 38.76 -10.49
N ARG A 233 21.44 39.01 -11.45
CA ARG A 233 21.14 38.75 -12.86
C ARG A 233 21.39 37.29 -13.18
N ARG A 234 20.42 36.63 -13.81
CA ARG A 234 20.55 35.23 -14.26
C ARG A 234 21.77 35.00 -15.17
N ALA A 235 22.12 35.96 -16.02
CA ALA A 235 23.32 35.90 -16.87
C ALA A 235 24.62 35.82 -16.05
N ASP A 236 24.71 36.52 -14.91
CA ASP A 236 25.90 36.45 -14.06
C ASP A 236 26.09 35.06 -13.45
N LEU A 237 25.00 34.37 -13.10
CA LEU A 237 25.06 33.00 -12.61
C LEU A 237 25.51 32.02 -13.70
N LEU A 238 24.94 32.12 -14.91
CA LEU A 238 25.31 31.27 -16.06
C LEU A 238 26.78 31.46 -16.47
N GLU A 239 27.29 32.69 -16.33
CA GLU A 239 28.70 33.01 -16.57
C GLU A 239 29.59 32.72 -15.34
N ARG A 240 29.04 32.12 -14.28
CA ARG A 240 29.72 31.75 -13.03
C ARG A 240 30.43 32.94 -12.36
N ARG A 241 29.83 34.14 -12.44
CA ARG A 241 30.32 35.35 -11.78
C ARG A 241 29.69 35.52 -10.41
N SER A 242 30.51 35.49 -9.36
CA SER A 242 30.07 35.89 -8.02
C SER A 242 29.89 37.41 -7.96
N THR A 243 28.78 37.85 -7.37
CA THR A 243 28.50 39.26 -7.07
C THR A 243 28.11 39.40 -5.61
N PRO A 244 28.28 40.56 -4.97
CA PRO A 244 27.84 40.76 -3.59
C PRO A 244 26.35 40.46 -3.36
N ALA A 245 25.51 40.77 -4.36
CA ALA A 245 24.08 40.45 -4.38
C ALA A 245 23.82 38.93 -4.36
N PHE A 246 24.59 38.17 -5.14
CA PHE A 246 24.49 36.70 -5.16
C PHE A 246 24.93 36.09 -3.83
N GLU A 247 26.06 36.53 -3.27
CA GLU A 247 26.53 36.00 -1.99
C GLU A 247 25.53 36.26 -0.86
N GLU A 248 24.90 37.43 -0.86
CA GLU A 248 23.85 37.77 0.11
C GLU A 248 22.57 36.95 -0.11
N LEU A 249 22.18 36.69 -1.37
CA LEU A 249 21.08 35.79 -1.68
C LEU A 249 21.34 34.39 -1.10
N VAL A 250 22.53 33.83 -1.31
CA VAL A 250 22.89 32.50 -0.80
C VAL A 250 22.79 32.47 0.73
N ARG A 251 23.35 33.45 1.44
CA ARG A 251 23.27 33.52 2.91
C ARG A 251 21.81 33.55 3.39
N ARG A 252 20.97 34.37 2.75
CA ARG A 252 19.53 34.47 3.07
C ARG A 252 18.79 33.17 2.81
N LEU A 253 19.04 32.52 1.67
CA LEU A 253 18.42 31.24 1.33
C LEU A 253 18.88 30.11 2.26
N ALA A 254 20.15 30.12 2.65
CA ALA A 254 20.69 29.17 3.61
C ALA A 254 20.06 29.34 5.01
N ASP A 255 19.90 30.59 5.46
CA ASP A 255 19.21 30.90 6.72
C ASP A 255 17.72 30.50 6.67
N GLN A 256 17.04 30.79 5.56
CA GLN A 256 15.66 30.39 5.33
C GLN A 256 15.48 28.87 5.37
N ALA A 257 16.33 28.12 4.65
CA ALA A 257 16.31 26.66 4.66
C ALA A 257 16.60 26.11 6.07
N GLY A 258 17.53 26.72 6.81
CA GLY A 258 17.81 26.38 8.20
C GLY A 258 16.60 26.57 9.10
N GLY A 259 15.93 27.72 9.00
CA GLY A 259 14.71 28.02 9.77
C GLY A 259 13.53 27.09 9.44
N TRP A 260 13.42 26.61 8.21
CA TRP A 260 12.44 25.59 7.84
C TRP A 260 12.77 24.20 8.40
N LEU A 261 14.05 23.80 8.37
CA LEU A 261 14.51 22.55 9.00
C LEU A 261 14.19 22.52 10.50
N ASP A 262 14.39 23.63 11.21
CA ASP A 262 14.13 23.72 12.65
C ASP A 262 12.64 23.61 13.03
N ARG A 263 11.74 23.88 12.09
CA ARG A 263 10.29 23.73 12.24
C ARG A 263 9.78 22.36 11.83
N THR A 264 10.66 21.45 11.39
CA THR A 264 10.25 20.11 10.94
C THR A 264 9.80 19.27 12.15
N PRO A 265 8.55 18.79 12.19
CA PRO A 265 8.05 18.02 13.31
C PRO A 265 8.66 16.61 13.24
N VAL A 266 9.34 16.18 14.29
CA VAL A 266 9.69 14.76 14.46
C VAL A 266 8.50 14.09 15.13
N PRO A 267 7.82 13.12 14.48
CA PRO A 267 6.68 12.45 15.08
C PRO A 267 7.07 11.81 16.43
N PRO A 268 6.25 11.98 17.49
CA PRO A 268 6.61 11.53 18.84
C PRO A 268 6.66 10.00 18.98
N VAL A 269 6.14 9.25 18.01
CA VAL A 269 6.00 7.78 18.05
C VAL A 269 7.00 7.08 17.14
N LEU A 270 8.16 7.68 16.85
CA LEU A 270 9.19 7.04 16.04
C LEU A 270 10.04 6.05 16.84
N HIS A 271 10.45 4.97 16.18
CA HIS A 271 11.50 4.10 16.69
C HIS A 271 12.74 4.92 17.06
N PRO A 272 13.35 4.75 18.25
CA PRO A 272 14.44 5.62 18.72
C PRO A 272 15.61 5.72 17.74
N ALA A 273 15.97 4.60 17.09
CA ALA A 273 17.03 4.58 16.08
C ALA A 273 16.69 5.39 14.81
N VAL A 274 15.40 5.48 14.44
CA VAL A 274 14.94 6.31 13.33
C VAL A 274 15.00 7.78 13.73
N GLY A 275 14.56 8.13 14.95
CA GLY A 275 14.72 9.50 15.48
C GLY A 275 16.18 9.94 15.50
N ILE A 276 17.11 9.05 15.87
CA ILE A 276 18.56 9.31 15.81
C ILE A 276 19.03 9.54 14.36
N ALA A 277 18.53 8.75 13.40
CA ALA A 277 18.88 8.90 11.99
C ALA A 277 18.36 10.23 11.41
N LEU A 278 17.12 10.61 11.71
CA LEU A 278 16.54 11.89 11.29
C LEU A 278 17.26 13.08 11.96
N GLY A 279 17.58 13.00 13.24
CA GLY A 279 18.35 14.05 13.92
C GLY A 279 19.75 14.21 13.32
N ALA A 280 20.42 13.10 12.97
CA ALA A 280 21.70 13.15 12.26
C ALA A 280 21.54 13.73 10.84
N TYR A 281 20.44 13.41 10.15
CA TYR A 281 20.12 13.96 8.84
C TYR A 281 19.98 15.49 8.91
N THR A 282 19.13 16.02 9.79
CA THR A 282 18.94 17.47 9.97
C THR A 282 20.25 18.17 10.32
N GLU A 283 21.06 17.60 11.22
CA GLU A 283 22.33 18.21 11.63
C GLU A 283 23.36 18.26 10.48
N LEU A 284 23.40 17.22 9.63
CA LEU A 284 24.28 17.23 8.46
C LEU A 284 23.85 18.26 7.42
N TYR A 285 22.54 18.45 7.23
CA TYR A 285 22.00 19.51 6.39
C TYR A 285 22.36 20.90 6.94
N ARG A 286 22.25 21.13 8.25
CA ARG A 286 22.69 22.40 8.88
C ARG A 286 24.17 22.69 8.64
N LEU A 287 25.02 21.69 8.85
CA LEU A 287 26.46 21.84 8.60
C LEU A 287 26.76 22.17 7.13
N ARG A 288 25.99 21.61 6.21
CA ARG A 288 26.12 21.85 4.78
C ARG A 288 25.62 23.25 4.36
N LEU A 289 24.50 23.69 4.92
CA LEU A 289 24.00 25.07 4.75
C LEU A 289 24.98 26.10 5.31
N GLY A 290 25.58 25.83 6.47
CA GLY A 290 26.64 26.68 7.04
C GLY A 290 27.86 26.77 6.11
N ALA A 291 28.33 25.64 5.56
CA ALA A 291 29.44 25.65 4.61
C ALA A 291 29.14 26.45 3.32
N ALA A 292 27.89 26.44 2.86
CA ALA A 292 27.45 27.26 1.72
C ALA A 292 27.37 28.76 2.06
N ALA A 293 26.93 29.11 3.27
CA ALA A 293 26.88 30.50 3.72
C ALA A 293 28.27 31.10 4.00
N ASP A 294 29.22 30.27 4.42
CA ASP A 294 30.61 30.65 4.70
C ASP A 294 31.42 30.96 3.43
N ASP A 295 31.16 30.24 2.33
CA ASP A 295 31.82 30.43 1.03
C ASP A 295 30.81 30.40 -0.14
N PRO A 296 29.91 31.41 -0.28
CA PRO A 296 28.87 31.41 -1.31
C PRO A 296 29.42 31.37 -2.74
N ALA A 297 30.55 32.04 -2.99
CA ALA A 297 31.15 32.12 -4.31
C ALA A 297 31.59 30.74 -4.84
N ALA A 298 32.00 29.83 -3.95
CA ALA A 298 32.38 28.48 -4.35
C ALA A 298 31.23 27.67 -4.95
N LEU A 299 29.96 27.97 -4.61
CA LEU A 299 28.78 27.26 -5.15
C LEU A 299 28.65 27.36 -6.67
N LEU A 300 29.22 28.39 -7.29
CA LEU A 300 29.19 28.55 -8.76
C LEU A 300 30.16 27.58 -9.47
N HIS A 301 31.09 26.99 -8.74
CA HIS A 301 32.18 26.19 -9.31
C HIS A 301 32.24 24.76 -8.78
N ARG A 302 31.77 24.53 -7.55
CA ARG A 302 31.83 23.21 -6.91
C ARG A 302 30.74 23.03 -5.86
N ARG A 303 30.35 21.77 -5.68
CA ARG A 303 29.55 21.33 -4.55
C ARG A 303 30.33 21.42 -3.23
N PRO A 304 29.81 22.07 -2.17
CA PRO A 304 30.43 22.06 -0.85
C PRO A 304 30.45 20.65 -0.27
N ALA A 305 31.61 20.19 0.22
CA ALA A 305 31.71 18.92 0.95
C ALA A 305 31.26 19.09 2.41
N LEU A 306 30.81 18.01 3.05
CA LEU A 306 30.59 18.02 4.49
C LEU A 306 31.88 18.36 5.25
N PRO A 307 31.81 19.15 6.34
CA PRO A 307 33.00 19.47 7.15
C PRO A 307 33.69 18.19 7.64
N ALA A 308 35.03 18.17 7.63
CA ALA A 308 35.81 16.98 8.02
C ALA A 308 35.46 16.46 9.43
N GLY A 309 35.04 17.35 10.33
CA GLY A 309 34.60 17.02 11.69
C GLY A 309 33.21 16.38 11.79
N ALA A 310 32.36 16.47 10.75
CA ALA A 310 30.98 15.96 10.78
C ALA A 310 30.92 14.46 11.08
N ARG A 311 31.91 13.70 10.58
CA ARG A 311 32.03 12.27 10.86
C ARG A 311 32.23 11.97 12.34
N LEU A 312 33.08 12.74 13.01
CA LEU A 312 33.37 12.56 14.44
C LEU A 312 32.26 13.13 15.34
N ARG A 313 31.71 14.29 14.97
CA ARG A 313 30.75 15.02 15.81
C ARG A 313 29.31 14.51 15.68
N VAL A 314 28.92 14.03 14.49
CA VAL A 314 27.53 13.64 14.21
C VAL A 314 27.43 12.13 13.96
N LEU A 315 28.11 11.63 12.92
CA LEU A 315 27.87 10.27 12.42
C LEU A 315 28.34 9.16 13.38
N LEU A 316 29.52 9.28 13.99
CA LEU A 316 30.02 8.26 14.93
C LEU A 316 29.15 8.14 16.19
N PRO A 317 28.79 9.23 16.90
CA PRO A 317 27.85 9.18 18.02
C PRO A 317 26.46 8.68 17.61
N ALA A 318 25.93 9.13 16.46
CA ALA A 318 24.65 8.66 15.95
C ALA A 318 24.67 7.15 15.66
N ARG A 319 25.76 6.65 15.08
CA ARG A 319 25.93 5.22 14.79
C ARG A 319 25.96 4.36 16.05
N ALA A 320 26.67 4.81 17.08
CA ALA A 320 26.71 4.10 18.37
C ALA A 320 25.32 4.03 19.01
N ARG A 321 24.62 5.17 19.09
CA ARG A 321 23.27 5.26 19.65
C ARG A 321 22.24 4.46 18.84
N ALA A 322 22.28 4.57 17.51
CA ALA A 322 21.37 3.82 16.63
C ALA A 322 21.58 2.31 16.75
N ALA A 323 22.84 1.84 16.80
CA ALA A 323 23.13 0.42 16.98
C ALA A 323 22.59 -0.12 18.31
N MET A 324 22.73 0.65 19.40
CA MET A 324 22.14 0.32 20.70
C MET A 324 20.61 0.31 20.64
N ALA A 325 19.99 1.32 20.02
CA ALA A 325 18.54 1.40 19.88
C ALA A 325 17.96 0.22 19.06
N TRP A 326 18.60 -0.18 17.95
CA TRP A 326 18.19 -1.37 17.18
C TRP A 326 18.37 -2.69 17.95
N ALA A 327 19.30 -2.74 18.90
CA ALA A 327 19.49 -3.91 19.75
C ALA A 327 18.43 -4.00 20.86
N LEU A 328 18.03 -2.86 21.43
CA LEU A 328 17.01 -2.79 22.48
C LEU A 328 15.58 -2.93 21.93
N PHE A 329 15.35 -2.47 20.70
CA PHE A 329 14.06 -2.50 20.03
C PHE A 329 14.22 -3.22 18.67
N PRO A 330 14.19 -4.57 18.66
CA PRO A 330 14.42 -5.34 17.45
C PRO A 330 13.31 -5.16 16.43
N PHE A 331 13.69 -5.21 15.17
CA PHE A 331 12.83 -4.96 14.01
C PHE A 331 11.97 -6.19 13.64
N PRO A 332 10.62 -6.12 13.68
CA PRO A 332 9.75 -7.29 13.47
C PRO A 332 9.23 -7.47 12.04
N VAL A 333 9.79 -6.84 11.00
CA VAL A 333 9.32 -7.06 9.63
C VAL A 333 10.19 -8.10 8.92
N ARG A 334 9.61 -9.27 8.65
CA ARG A 334 10.19 -10.27 7.74
C ARG A 334 9.96 -9.82 6.29
N PRO A 335 10.95 -9.94 5.38
CA PRO A 335 10.71 -9.77 3.96
C PRO A 335 9.62 -10.75 3.50
N CYS A 336 8.62 -10.24 2.79
CA CYS A 336 7.61 -11.09 2.14
C CYS A 336 8.31 -11.98 1.10
N PRO A 337 8.07 -13.30 1.05
CA PRO A 337 8.62 -14.12 -0.02
C PRO A 337 8.09 -13.61 -1.38
N PRO A 338 8.92 -13.65 -2.45
CA PRO A 338 8.47 -13.23 -3.77
C PRO A 338 7.31 -14.10 -4.25
N PRO A 339 6.38 -13.54 -5.06
CA PRO A 339 5.28 -14.33 -5.62
C PRO A 339 5.86 -15.43 -6.52
N GLU A 340 5.37 -16.66 -6.34
CA GLU A 340 5.66 -17.74 -7.28
C GLU A 340 5.14 -17.35 -8.68
N PRO A 341 5.88 -17.65 -9.76
CA PRO A 341 5.44 -17.33 -11.10
C PRO A 341 4.10 -18.01 -11.39
N ALA A 342 3.13 -17.21 -11.88
CA ALA A 342 1.82 -17.70 -12.26
C ALA A 342 1.94 -18.84 -13.28
N CYS A 343 1.31 -19.97 -12.96
CA CYS A 343 1.15 -21.07 -13.90
C CYS A 343 0.38 -20.55 -15.13
N PRO A 344 0.86 -20.73 -16.36
CA PRO A 344 0.16 -20.25 -17.55
C PRO A 344 -1.20 -20.96 -17.68
N PRO A 345 -2.25 -20.26 -18.16
CA PRO A 345 -3.55 -20.88 -18.37
C PRO A 345 -3.43 -21.94 -19.46
N ALA A 346 -3.95 -23.15 -19.17
CA ALA A 346 -4.00 -24.23 -20.15
C ALA A 346 -4.79 -23.76 -21.39
N GLY A 347 -4.07 -23.61 -22.50
CA GLY A 347 -4.65 -23.26 -23.79
C GLY A 347 -5.52 -24.38 -24.35
N LEU A 348 -6.74 -24.01 -24.75
CA LEU A 348 -7.60 -24.82 -25.61
C LEU A 348 -7.01 -24.84 -27.03
N ALA A 349 -6.35 -25.95 -27.41
CA ALA A 349 -6.33 -26.52 -28.77
C ALA A 349 -5.40 -27.74 -28.83
N GLY A 350 -5.88 -28.86 -29.36
CA GLY A 350 -5.03 -29.95 -29.84
C GLY A 350 -5.44 -31.34 -29.34
N THR A 351 -6.21 -32.03 -30.16
CA THR A 351 -6.53 -33.46 -30.11
C THR A 351 -5.28 -34.35 -30.03
N ALA A 352 -5.17 -35.23 -29.03
CA ALA A 352 -4.57 -36.57 -29.17
C ALA A 352 -4.64 -37.37 -27.86
N GLU A 353 -5.27 -38.55 -27.97
CA GLU A 353 -5.01 -39.82 -27.28
C GLU A 353 -4.75 -39.87 -25.77
N VAL A 354 -5.69 -40.52 -25.10
CA VAL A 354 -5.56 -41.13 -23.77
C VAL A 354 -4.37 -42.09 -23.76
N ARG A 355 -3.26 -41.66 -23.15
CA ARG A 355 -2.28 -42.55 -22.55
C ARG A 355 -2.14 -42.21 -21.08
N SER A 356 -2.52 -43.16 -20.24
CA SER A 356 -2.29 -43.15 -18.80
C SER A 356 -0.80 -43.35 -18.51
N PRO A 357 -0.19 -42.57 -17.61
CA PRO A 357 0.99 -43.01 -16.89
C PRO A 357 0.74 -43.03 -15.38
N ALA A 358 1.04 -44.22 -14.85
CA ALA A 358 1.52 -44.55 -13.52
C ALA A 358 1.78 -43.40 -12.52
N ALA A 359 1.08 -43.52 -11.39
CA ALA A 359 1.53 -43.31 -10.02
C ALA A 359 2.95 -42.75 -9.82
N GLU A 360 3.03 -41.45 -9.54
CA GLU A 360 4.11 -40.87 -8.72
C GLU A 360 3.51 -39.91 -7.69
N ALA A 361 3.46 -40.42 -6.45
CA ALA A 361 3.37 -39.76 -5.15
C ALA A 361 2.52 -38.47 -5.02
N LEU A 362 1.20 -38.63 -5.02
CA LEU A 362 0.34 -37.78 -4.20
C LEU A 362 0.67 -38.02 -2.72
N SER A 363 1.06 -36.95 -2.01
CA SER A 363 0.97 -36.91 -0.55
C SER A 363 -0.44 -37.32 -0.12
N PRO A 364 -0.60 -38.08 0.98
CA PRO A 364 -1.84 -38.76 1.30
C PRO A 364 -2.97 -37.74 1.43
N ALA A 365 -4.08 -38.03 0.75
CA ALA A 365 -5.33 -37.32 0.94
C ALA A 365 -5.69 -37.39 2.43
N THR A 366 -5.65 -36.26 3.12
CA THR A 366 -6.24 -36.12 4.46
C THR A 366 -7.67 -36.63 4.37
N GLU A 367 -7.99 -37.71 5.08
CA GLU A 367 -9.33 -38.26 5.18
C GLU A 367 -10.29 -37.13 5.58
N ARG A 368 -11.18 -36.74 4.65
CA ARG A 368 -12.09 -35.62 4.87
C ARG A 368 -13.17 -36.05 5.85
N ARG A 369 -13.27 -35.34 6.98
CA ARG A 369 -14.32 -35.59 7.97
C ARG A 369 -15.72 -35.33 7.38
N PRO A 370 -16.70 -36.23 7.62
CA PRO A 370 -18.07 -36.02 7.19
C PRO A 370 -18.68 -34.80 7.90
N VAL A 371 -19.52 -34.05 7.18
CA VAL A 371 -20.21 -32.87 7.72
C VAL A 371 -21.29 -33.31 8.71
N VAL A 372 -21.46 -32.53 9.79
CA VAL A 372 -22.55 -32.69 10.76
C VAL A 372 -23.63 -31.61 10.53
N PRO A 373 -24.93 -31.94 10.64
CA PRO A 373 -25.99 -30.92 10.65
C PRO A 373 -25.78 -29.92 11.80
N PRO A 374 -26.20 -28.65 11.65
CA PRO A 374 -26.06 -27.64 12.69
C PRO A 374 -26.81 -28.06 13.97
N ALA A 375 -26.19 -27.78 15.12
CA ALA A 375 -26.83 -28.03 16.41
C ALA A 375 -28.07 -27.14 16.61
N PRO A 376 -29.18 -27.67 17.14
CA PRO A 376 -30.40 -26.89 17.35
C PRO A 376 -30.16 -25.79 18.38
N HIS A 377 -30.86 -24.66 18.21
CA HIS A 377 -30.78 -23.55 19.16
C HIS A 377 -31.21 -23.99 20.58
N PRO A 378 -30.54 -23.53 21.66
CA PRO A 378 -30.87 -23.92 23.04
C PRO A 378 -32.32 -23.67 23.46
N SER A 379 -32.99 -22.68 22.87
CA SER A 379 -34.41 -22.40 23.14
C SER A 379 -35.39 -23.40 22.51
N GLY A 380 -34.91 -24.31 21.65
CA GLY A 380 -35.76 -25.21 20.87
C GLY A 380 -36.45 -24.56 19.66
N ALA A 381 -36.17 -23.29 19.36
CA ALA A 381 -36.68 -22.62 18.17
C ALA A 381 -36.28 -23.37 16.89
N ARG A 382 -37.09 -23.19 15.84
CA ARG A 382 -36.89 -23.78 14.50
C ARG A 382 -37.04 -22.69 13.44
N PRO A 383 -36.40 -22.85 12.28
CA PRO A 383 -36.54 -21.88 11.20
C PRO A 383 -38.01 -21.72 10.78
N PRO A 384 -38.46 -20.49 10.49
CA PRO A 384 -39.84 -20.22 10.10
C PRO A 384 -40.16 -20.82 8.72
N GLY A 385 -41.42 -21.19 8.51
CA GLY A 385 -41.92 -21.61 7.21
C GLY A 385 -42.13 -20.41 6.29
N LEU A 386 -41.32 -20.26 5.26
CA LEU A 386 -41.42 -19.17 4.29
C LEU A 386 -42.13 -19.61 3.00
N PRO A 387 -42.86 -18.71 2.31
CA PRO A 387 -43.38 -18.99 0.97
C PRO A 387 -42.26 -19.34 -0.01
N ALA A 388 -42.56 -20.19 -1.00
CA ALA A 388 -41.60 -20.59 -2.01
C ALA A 388 -41.04 -19.36 -2.76
N GLY A 389 -39.70 -19.23 -2.79
CA GLY A 389 -39.00 -18.11 -3.43
C GLY A 389 -38.95 -16.80 -2.62
N ALA A 390 -39.45 -16.80 -1.37
CA ALA A 390 -39.40 -15.62 -0.48
C ALA A 390 -38.12 -15.54 0.36
N LEU A 391 -37.31 -16.60 0.41
CA LEU A 391 -36.00 -16.59 1.08
C LEU A 391 -35.02 -15.71 0.29
N PRO A 392 -34.31 -14.75 0.92
CA PRO A 392 -33.23 -14.04 0.26
C PRO A 392 -32.13 -15.04 -0.13
N ARG A 393 -31.57 -14.89 -1.32
CA ARG A 393 -30.42 -15.69 -1.76
C ARG A 393 -29.17 -15.28 -1.01
N HIS A 394 -29.00 -13.98 -0.76
CA HIS A 394 -27.82 -13.41 -0.12
C HIS A 394 -28.17 -12.41 0.99
N VAL A 395 -27.72 -12.71 2.21
CA VAL A 395 -27.80 -11.79 3.35
C VAL A 395 -26.41 -11.27 3.67
N ALA A 396 -26.26 -9.95 3.84
CA ALA A 396 -25.03 -9.32 4.30
C ALA A 396 -25.24 -8.68 5.68
N ILE A 397 -24.32 -8.87 6.62
CA ILE A 397 -24.47 -8.41 8.02
C ILE A 397 -23.31 -7.51 8.44
N VAL A 398 -23.63 -6.30 8.90
CA VAL A 398 -22.72 -5.42 9.64
C VAL A 398 -22.85 -5.72 11.13
N MET A 399 -21.82 -6.38 11.68
CA MET A 399 -21.75 -6.87 13.07
C MET A 399 -21.32 -5.74 14.05
N ASP A 400 -22.18 -4.74 14.22
CA ASP A 400 -21.88 -3.56 15.04
C ASP A 400 -22.46 -3.67 16.47
N GLY A 401 -21.89 -2.89 17.39
CA GLY A 401 -22.32 -2.83 18.80
C GLY A 401 -21.42 -3.59 19.78
N ASN A 402 -20.47 -4.41 19.33
CA ASN A 402 -19.57 -5.21 20.19
C ASN A 402 -18.94 -4.41 21.33
N GLY A 403 -18.25 -3.31 20.99
CA GLY A 403 -17.56 -2.50 21.97
C GLY A 403 -18.50 -1.71 22.89
N ARG A 404 -19.65 -1.23 22.39
CA ARG A 404 -20.64 -0.52 23.20
C ARG A 404 -21.29 -1.46 24.22
N TRP A 405 -21.60 -2.67 23.80
CA TRP A 405 -22.16 -3.73 24.64
C TRP A 405 -21.22 -4.11 25.79
N ALA A 406 -19.92 -4.28 25.52
CA ALA A 406 -18.94 -4.57 26.56
C ALA A 406 -18.81 -3.41 27.55
N THR A 407 -18.70 -2.17 27.05
CA THR A 407 -18.60 -0.97 27.90
C THR A 407 -19.84 -0.79 28.79
N ALA A 408 -21.05 -1.06 28.28
CA ALA A 408 -22.29 -0.96 29.05
C ALA A 408 -22.34 -1.93 30.24
N GLN A 409 -21.60 -3.03 30.18
CA GLN A 409 -21.49 -4.04 31.23
C GLN A 409 -20.23 -3.91 32.10
N GLY A 410 -19.42 -2.86 31.89
CA GLY A 410 -18.15 -2.68 32.59
C GLY A 410 -17.07 -3.67 32.18
N LEU A 411 -17.21 -4.33 31.01
CA LEU A 411 -16.25 -5.29 30.48
C LEU A 411 -15.26 -4.63 29.50
N PRO A 412 -14.04 -5.19 29.35
CA PRO A 412 -13.12 -4.82 28.28
C PRO A 412 -13.76 -5.01 26.90
N ARG A 413 -13.46 -4.13 25.93
CA ARG A 413 -14.02 -4.19 24.57
C ARG A 413 -13.73 -5.51 23.85
N SER A 414 -12.61 -6.17 24.18
CA SER A 414 -12.25 -7.50 23.69
C SER A 414 -13.30 -8.57 24.03
N GLU A 415 -13.94 -8.48 25.20
CA GLU A 415 -15.00 -9.42 25.61
C GLU A 415 -16.24 -9.29 24.72
N GLY A 416 -16.55 -8.07 24.27
CA GLY A 416 -17.62 -7.84 23.30
C GLY A 416 -17.32 -8.52 21.96
N HIS A 417 -16.10 -8.43 21.47
CA HIS A 417 -15.69 -9.11 20.23
C HIS A 417 -15.69 -10.65 20.39
N ARG A 418 -15.35 -11.17 21.58
CA ARG A 418 -15.42 -12.60 21.87
C ARG A 418 -16.87 -13.10 21.88
N ALA A 419 -17.77 -12.40 22.56
CA ALA A 419 -19.21 -12.72 22.54
C ALA A 419 -19.79 -12.59 21.11
N GLY A 420 -19.34 -11.60 20.35
CA GLY A 420 -19.68 -11.46 18.94
C GLY A 420 -19.23 -12.64 18.07
N ALA A 421 -18.14 -13.32 18.42
CA ALA A 421 -17.71 -14.52 17.71
C ALA A 421 -18.67 -15.69 17.93
N ASP A 422 -19.17 -15.85 19.16
CA ASP A 422 -20.14 -16.89 19.49
C ASP A 422 -21.48 -16.60 18.78
N ALA A 423 -21.90 -15.33 18.71
CA ALA A 423 -23.06 -14.89 17.92
C ALA A 423 -22.91 -15.23 16.43
N LEU A 424 -21.74 -15.02 15.84
CA LEU A 424 -21.48 -15.37 14.43
C LEU A 424 -21.65 -16.87 14.17
N VAL A 425 -21.13 -17.73 15.05
CA VAL A 425 -21.29 -19.19 14.91
C VAL A 425 -22.77 -19.57 14.97
N ASP A 426 -23.55 -19.00 15.88
CA ASP A 426 -24.98 -19.30 15.98
C ASP A 426 -25.76 -18.81 14.74
N VAL A 427 -25.45 -17.62 14.23
CA VAL A 427 -26.01 -17.09 12.98
C VAL A 427 -25.68 -17.99 11.79
N VAL A 428 -24.46 -18.54 11.71
CA VAL A 428 -24.07 -19.51 10.67
C VAL A 428 -24.90 -20.80 10.78
N HIS A 429 -25.13 -21.31 12.00
CA HIS A 429 -26.06 -22.44 12.20
C HIS A 429 -27.47 -22.10 11.71
N GLY A 430 -27.97 -20.92 12.07
CA GLY A 430 -29.27 -20.42 11.61
C GLY A 430 -29.41 -20.32 10.10
N ALA A 431 -28.37 -19.83 9.44
CA ALA A 431 -28.29 -19.72 7.98
C ALA A 431 -28.32 -21.11 7.31
N LEU A 432 -27.60 -22.09 7.87
CA LEU A 432 -27.66 -23.47 7.39
C LEU A 432 -29.04 -24.11 7.61
N GLU A 433 -29.64 -23.93 8.80
CA GLU A 433 -30.95 -24.51 9.15
C GLU A 433 -32.08 -23.99 8.24
N ILE A 434 -32.07 -22.71 7.90
CA ILE A 434 -33.07 -22.11 7.00
C ILE A 434 -32.77 -22.33 5.51
N GLY A 435 -31.58 -22.84 5.17
CA GLY A 435 -31.15 -23.11 3.80
C GLY A 435 -30.66 -21.89 3.02
N LEU A 436 -30.15 -20.86 3.73
CA LEU A 436 -29.53 -19.69 3.11
C LEU A 436 -28.28 -20.09 2.31
N LYS A 437 -28.11 -19.49 1.13
CA LYS A 437 -27.01 -19.86 0.21
C LYS A 437 -25.78 -18.97 0.33
N TYR A 438 -25.96 -17.69 0.61
CA TYR A 438 -24.86 -16.75 0.74
C TYR A 438 -25.05 -15.89 1.99
N LEU A 439 -24.03 -15.87 2.84
CA LEU A 439 -23.94 -15.01 4.01
C LEU A 439 -22.62 -14.23 3.92
N THR A 440 -22.68 -12.91 3.93
CA THR A 440 -21.47 -12.06 3.96
C THR A 440 -21.41 -11.27 5.25
N VAL A 441 -20.28 -11.31 5.97
CA VAL A 441 -20.17 -10.67 7.29
C VAL A 441 -19.05 -9.65 7.32
N TYR A 442 -19.31 -8.47 7.89
CA TYR A 442 -18.33 -7.40 8.01
C TYR A 442 -17.45 -7.58 9.25
N ALA A 443 -16.46 -8.46 9.15
CA ALA A 443 -15.60 -8.84 10.28
C ALA A 443 -14.60 -7.74 10.67
N PHE A 444 -13.97 -7.08 9.69
CA PHE A 444 -13.03 -6.00 9.97
C PHE A 444 -12.94 -5.00 8.80
N SER A 445 -13.20 -3.73 9.07
CA SER A 445 -13.21 -2.64 8.08
C SER A 445 -11.84 -1.98 7.91
N THR A 446 -11.55 -1.44 6.72
CA THR A 446 -10.36 -0.59 6.49
C THR A 446 -10.31 0.65 7.39
N GLU A 447 -11.46 1.13 7.86
CA GLU A 447 -11.54 2.25 8.80
C GLU A 447 -11.26 1.82 10.24
N ASN A 448 -11.35 0.52 10.57
CA ASN A 448 -11.10 0.01 11.93
C ASN A 448 -9.63 0.09 12.34
N TRP A 449 -8.70 0.28 11.41
CA TRP A 449 -7.29 0.54 11.71
C TRP A 449 -7.03 1.81 12.53
N LYS A 450 -8.03 2.68 12.72
CA LYS A 450 -7.95 3.86 13.60
C LYS A 450 -8.19 3.52 15.08
N ARG A 451 -8.53 2.27 15.41
CA ARG A 451 -8.76 1.82 16.78
C ARG A 451 -7.44 1.73 17.58
N PRO A 452 -7.52 1.74 18.93
CA PRO A 452 -6.36 1.52 19.79
C PRO A 452 -5.59 0.23 19.46
N ALA A 453 -4.26 0.27 19.59
CA ALA A 453 -3.38 -0.82 19.15
C ALA A 453 -3.60 -2.15 19.89
N ASP A 454 -3.94 -2.07 21.18
CA ASP A 454 -4.31 -3.21 22.03
C ASP A 454 -5.61 -3.88 21.54
N GLU A 455 -6.63 -3.09 21.17
CA GLU A 455 -7.86 -3.62 20.57
C GLU A 455 -7.57 -4.29 19.22
N LEU A 456 -6.73 -3.68 18.39
CA LEU A 456 -6.33 -4.24 17.09
C LEU A 456 -5.57 -5.55 17.24
N GLN A 457 -4.60 -5.62 18.17
CA GLN A 457 -3.83 -6.83 18.41
C GLN A 457 -4.70 -7.98 18.92
N ALA A 458 -5.62 -7.69 19.84
CA ALA A 458 -6.59 -8.69 20.33
C ALA A 458 -7.48 -9.21 19.20
N LEU A 459 -8.03 -8.33 18.35
CA LEU A 459 -8.84 -8.71 17.20
C LEU A 459 -8.08 -9.62 16.23
N MET A 460 -6.87 -9.25 15.85
CA MET A 460 -6.05 -10.04 14.92
C MET A 460 -5.70 -11.42 15.48
N HIS A 461 -5.52 -11.55 16.80
CA HIS A 461 -5.25 -12.82 17.45
C HIS A 461 -6.51 -13.72 17.61
N GLU A 462 -7.71 -13.15 17.59
CA GLU A 462 -8.96 -13.90 17.69
C GLU A 462 -9.44 -14.42 16.33
N ILE A 463 -9.25 -13.68 15.23
CA ILE A 463 -9.77 -14.02 13.90
C ILE A 463 -9.41 -15.46 13.46
N PRO A 464 -8.13 -15.91 13.52
CA PRO A 464 -7.79 -17.29 13.13
C PRO A 464 -8.51 -18.35 13.98
N ARG A 465 -8.65 -18.10 15.30
CA ARG A 465 -9.38 -19.02 16.20
C ARG A 465 -10.86 -19.10 15.82
N GLN A 466 -11.46 -18.00 15.41
CA GLN A 466 -12.87 -17.97 14.97
C GLN A 466 -13.06 -18.71 13.65
N LEU A 467 -12.19 -18.50 12.67
CA LEU A 467 -12.23 -19.23 11.40
C LEU A 467 -12.07 -20.73 11.60
N ASN A 468 -11.18 -21.15 12.50
CA ASN A 468 -11.00 -22.57 12.82
C ASN A 468 -12.26 -23.19 13.45
N ARG A 469 -13.02 -22.45 14.29
CA ARG A 469 -14.28 -22.96 14.86
C ARG A 469 -15.34 -23.24 13.78
N ILE A 470 -15.32 -22.51 12.66
CA ILE A 470 -16.26 -22.69 11.55
C ILE A 470 -15.78 -23.78 10.57
N THR A 471 -14.47 -23.90 10.36
CA THR A 471 -13.90 -24.73 9.28
C THR A 471 -13.36 -26.09 9.71
N ASP A 472 -12.73 -26.20 10.88
CA ASP A 472 -12.04 -27.40 11.37
C ASP A 472 -12.36 -27.69 12.85
N GLY A 473 -13.55 -27.28 13.29
CA GLY A 473 -14.09 -27.64 14.60
C GLY A 473 -14.28 -29.16 14.75
N ALA A 474 -14.56 -29.61 15.98
CA ALA A 474 -14.85 -31.03 16.25
C ALA A 474 -16.03 -31.58 15.40
N GLU A 475 -16.91 -30.70 14.94
CA GLU A 475 -18.08 -30.98 14.10
C GLU A 475 -18.07 -30.04 12.88
N PRO A 476 -17.48 -30.45 11.73
CA PRO A 476 -17.35 -29.57 10.59
C PRO A 476 -18.70 -29.31 9.90
N LEU A 477 -19.04 -28.04 9.68
CA LEU A 477 -20.28 -27.59 9.02
C LEU A 477 -20.14 -27.57 7.48
N ASP A 478 -21.26 -27.59 6.76
CA ASP A 478 -21.28 -27.49 5.28
C ASP A 478 -21.13 -26.03 4.81
N VAL A 479 -20.02 -25.39 5.20
CA VAL A 479 -19.75 -23.97 4.95
C VAL A 479 -18.54 -23.84 4.04
N ARG A 480 -18.72 -23.20 2.88
CA ARG A 480 -17.63 -22.74 2.00
C ARG A 480 -17.22 -21.33 2.40
N VAL A 481 -16.01 -21.17 2.92
CA VAL A 481 -15.48 -19.86 3.30
C VAL A 481 -14.89 -19.17 2.09
N ARG A 482 -15.16 -17.87 1.95
CA ARG A 482 -14.50 -16.97 1.01
C ARG A 482 -13.99 -15.74 1.73
N TRP A 483 -12.84 -15.24 1.33
CA TRP A 483 -12.29 -13.99 1.87
C TRP A 483 -12.49 -12.85 0.88
N ALA A 484 -13.03 -11.73 1.36
CA ALA A 484 -13.05 -10.46 0.65
C ALA A 484 -12.30 -9.40 1.46
N GLY A 485 -11.28 -8.77 0.85
CA GLY A 485 -10.55 -7.66 1.47
C GLY A 485 -9.10 -7.56 1.03
N LEU A 486 -8.36 -6.65 1.65
CA LEU A 486 -6.98 -6.35 1.29
C LEU A 486 -5.99 -7.18 2.10
N ARG A 487 -4.99 -7.76 1.42
CA ARG A 487 -3.83 -8.42 2.05
C ARG A 487 -2.97 -7.47 2.88
N SER A 488 -2.95 -6.18 2.53
CA SER A 488 -2.09 -5.20 3.20
C SER A 488 -2.43 -5.06 4.68
N ARG A 489 -1.42 -4.87 5.54
CA ARG A 489 -1.58 -4.67 7.01
C ARG A 489 -2.09 -5.87 7.81
N LEU A 490 -2.61 -6.93 7.18
CA LEU A 490 -2.96 -8.16 7.88
C LEU A 490 -1.69 -8.93 8.29
N PRO A 491 -1.63 -9.46 9.53
CA PRO A 491 -0.59 -10.40 9.94
C PRO A 491 -0.55 -11.66 9.04
N ALA A 492 0.64 -12.23 8.86
CA ALA A 492 0.84 -13.38 7.96
C ALA A 492 0.04 -14.61 8.41
N ASP A 493 -0.03 -14.87 9.71
CA ASP A 493 -0.82 -15.95 10.31
C ASP A 493 -2.33 -15.79 10.05
N VAL A 494 -2.83 -14.56 10.00
CA VAL A 494 -4.23 -14.29 9.63
C VAL A 494 -4.47 -14.58 8.15
N ILE A 495 -3.54 -14.20 7.27
CA ILE A 495 -3.63 -14.47 5.83
C ILE A 495 -3.56 -15.98 5.55
N GLU A 496 -2.64 -16.69 6.22
CA GLU A 496 -2.51 -18.15 6.13
C GLU A 496 -3.80 -18.83 6.58
N ALA A 497 -4.36 -18.46 7.74
CA ALA A 497 -5.62 -19.02 8.23
C ALA A 497 -6.81 -18.78 7.27
N LEU A 498 -6.88 -17.60 6.64
CA LEU A 498 -7.90 -17.32 5.63
C LEU A 498 -7.72 -18.20 4.38
N ALA A 499 -6.49 -18.32 3.87
CA ALA A 499 -6.19 -19.13 2.69
C ALA A 499 -6.46 -20.62 2.94
N ASP A 500 -6.07 -21.12 4.12
CA ASP A 500 -6.33 -22.50 4.54
C ASP A 500 -7.83 -22.75 4.66
N ALA A 501 -8.58 -21.83 5.27
CA ALA A 501 -10.04 -21.90 5.37
C ALA A 501 -10.71 -21.98 3.98
N GLU A 502 -10.33 -21.12 3.03
CA GLU A 502 -10.85 -21.16 1.66
C GLU A 502 -10.53 -22.50 0.97
N GLN A 503 -9.31 -23.00 1.14
CA GLN A 503 -8.85 -24.23 0.48
C GLN A 503 -9.54 -25.47 1.04
N VAL A 504 -9.61 -25.61 2.38
CA VAL A 504 -10.22 -26.77 3.06
C VAL A 504 -11.72 -26.85 2.79
N THR A 505 -12.38 -25.71 2.65
CA THR A 505 -13.84 -25.64 2.50
C THR A 505 -14.35 -25.46 1.07
N ARG A 506 -13.44 -25.41 0.07
CA ARG A 506 -13.77 -25.09 -1.34
C ARG A 506 -14.89 -25.95 -1.96
N ASP A 507 -15.02 -27.20 -1.53
CA ASP A 507 -15.95 -28.20 -2.09
C ASP A 507 -17.28 -28.27 -1.28
N ARG A 508 -17.45 -27.44 -0.23
CA ARG A 508 -18.69 -27.33 0.54
C ARG A 508 -19.77 -26.58 -0.26
N THR A 509 -21.03 -26.96 -0.07
CA THR A 509 -22.14 -26.46 -0.91
C THR A 509 -23.36 -25.97 -0.14
N GLY A 510 -23.39 -26.18 1.18
CA GLY A 510 -24.51 -25.81 2.05
C GLY A 510 -24.71 -24.30 2.10
N LEU A 511 -23.70 -23.60 2.62
CA LEU A 511 -23.65 -22.14 2.75
C LEU A 511 -22.31 -21.60 2.23
N THR A 512 -22.32 -20.52 1.44
CA THR A 512 -21.10 -19.74 1.18
C THR A 512 -21.01 -18.60 2.19
N LEU A 513 -20.01 -18.65 3.07
CA LEU A 513 -19.71 -17.60 4.06
C LEU A 513 -18.57 -16.72 3.53
N THR A 514 -18.89 -15.50 3.12
CA THR A 514 -17.89 -14.51 2.75
C THR A 514 -17.50 -13.68 3.96
N VAL A 515 -16.25 -13.77 4.39
CA VAL A 515 -15.70 -13.00 5.50
C VAL A 515 -15.03 -11.75 4.94
N CYS A 516 -15.62 -10.59 5.20
CA CYS A 516 -15.04 -9.30 4.81
C CYS A 516 -14.05 -8.85 5.89
N LEU A 517 -12.77 -9.14 5.68
CA LEU A 517 -11.68 -8.83 6.59
C LEU A 517 -10.67 -7.88 5.94
N ASN A 518 -10.39 -6.77 6.63
CA ASN A 518 -9.69 -5.62 6.06
C ASN A 518 -10.33 -5.18 4.73
N TYR A 519 -11.65 -5.12 4.76
CA TYR A 519 -12.48 -4.82 3.62
C TYR A 519 -12.90 -3.34 3.64
N GLY A 520 -12.96 -2.74 2.46
CA GLY A 520 -13.61 -1.46 2.24
C GLY A 520 -14.12 -1.41 0.81
N GLY A 521 -15.40 -1.14 0.62
CA GLY A 521 -16.05 -1.24 -0.68
C GLY A 521 -15.47 -0.31 -1.75
N ARG A 522 -15.16 0.93 -1.37
CA ARG A 522 -14.40 1.85 -2.24
C ARG A 522 -13.03 1.29 -2.63
N ALA A 523 -12.34 0.57 -1.73
CA ALA A 523 -11.05 -0.02 -2.03
C ALA A 523 -11.19 -1.21 -2.99
N GLU A 524 -12.23 -2.04 -2.82
CA GLU A 524 -12.57 -3.12 -3.75
C GLU A 524 -12.85 -2.59 -5.16
N ILE A 525 -13.73 -1.58 -5.29
CA ILE A 525 -14.07 -0.97 -6.58
C ILE A 525 -12.82 -0.37 -7.24
N THR A 526 -11.98 0.33 -6.49
CA THR A 526 -10.73 0.90 -7.01
C THR A 526 -9.77 -0.20 -7.48
N ALA A 527 -9.64 -1.30 -6.73
CA ALA A 527 -8.80 -2.43 -7.12
C ALA A 527 -9.32 -3.12 -8.39
N ALA A 528 -10.63 -3.30 -8.50
CA ALA A 528 -11.28 -3.86 -9.69
C ALA A 528 -11.08 -2.97 -10.93
N ALA A 529 -11.27 -1.66 -10.78
CA ALA A 529 -11.04 -0.68 -11.85
C ALA A 529 -9.57 -0.65 -12.29
N ALA A 530 -8.62 -0.71 -11.34
CA ALA A 530 -7.20 -0.76 -11.65
C ALA A 530 -6.84 -2.05 -12.42
N HIS A 531 -7.39 -3.19 -12.02
CA HIS A 531 -7.17 -4.46 -12.72
C HIS A 531 -7.75 -4.43 -14.14
N LEU A 532 -8.97 -3.91 -14.33
CA LEU A 532 -9.56 -3.70 -15.65
C LEU A 532 -8.70 -2.79 -16.55
N ALA A 533 -8.21 -1.67 -16.00
CA ALA A 533 -7.33 -0.76 -16.74
C ALA A 533 -6.03 -1.47 -17.18
N GLN A 534 -5.45 -2.31 -16.33
CA GLN A 534 -4.27 -3.11 -16.66
C GLN A 534 -4.56 -4.15 -17.76
N GLU A 535 -5.73 -4.79 -17.74
CA GLU A 535 -6.17 -5.72 -18.78
C GLU A 535 -6.37 -5.00 -20.12
N ALA A 536 -6.95 -3.79 -20.08
CA ALA A 536 -7.18 -2.97 -21.26
C ALA A 536 -5.87 -2.51 -21.90
N VAL A 537 -4.93 -2.00 -21.09
CA VAL A 537 -3.58 -1.63 -21.53
C VAL A 537 -2.82 -2.83 -22.09
N ALA A 538 -3.06 -4.04 -21.55
CA ALA A 538 -2.48 -5.28 -22.06
C ALA A 538 -3.17 -5.82 -23.34
N GLY A 539 -4.19 -5.13 -23.87
CA GLY A 539 -4.94 -5.57 -25.04
C GLY A 539 -5.79 -6.82 -24.82
N ARG A 540 -6.03 -7.21 -23.56
CA ARG A 540 -6.83 -8.40 -23.21
C ARG A 540 -8.33 -8.13 -23.14
N ILE A 541 -8.72 -6.86 -22.97
CA ILE A 541 -10.11 -6.40 -23.00
C ILE A 541 -10.20 -5.10 -23.81
N ASP A 542 -11.25 -4.97 -24.61
CA ASP A 542 -11.57 -3.70 -25.26
C ASP A 542 -12.24 -2.77 -24.23
N PRO A 543 -11.70 -1.56 -23.96
CA PRO A 543 -12.33 -0.58 -23.08
C PRO A 543 -13.80 -0.30 -23.42
N ALA A 544 -14.18 -0.33 -24.70
CA ALA A 544 -15.56 -0.08 -25.12
C ALA A 544 -16.50 -1.25 -24.78
N SER A 545 -15.96 -2.42 -24.48
CA SER A 545 -16.71 -3.63 -24.11
C SER A 545 -16.93 -3.78 -22.60
N VAL A 546 -16.37 -2.87 -21.78
CA VAL A 546 -16.49 -2.93 -20.32
C VAL A 546 -17.94 -2.65 -19.90
N SER A 547 -18.62 -3.68 -19.42
CA SER A 547 -19.98 -3.61 -18.85
C SER A 547 -19.95 -3.80 -17.34
N GLU A 548 -21.07 -3.59 -16.65
CA GLU A 548 -21.22 -3.93 -15.23
C GLU A 548 -20.88 -5.39 -14.94
N HIS A 549 -21.27 -6.31 -15.84
CA HIS A 549 -20.93 -7.72 -15.73
C HIS A 549 -19.41 -7.96 -15.88
N ALA A 550 -18.78 -7.29 -16.83
CA ALA A 550 -17.32 -7.35 -16.98
C ALA A 550 -16.63 -6.81 -15.71
N PHE A 551 -17.10 -5.68 -15.16
CA PHE A 551 -16.57 -5.08 -13.94
C PHE A 551 -16.68 -6.01 -12.73
N ALA A 552 -17.84 -6.65 -12.53
CA ALA A 552 -18.07 -7.56 -11.42
C ALA A 552 -17.07 -8.73 -11.38
N ARG A 553 -16.52 -9.15 -12.53
CA ARG A 553 -15.50 -10.22 -12.60
C ARG A 553 -14.16 -9.85 -11.96
N HIS A 554 -13.91 -8.58 -11.71
CA HIS A 554 -12.67 -8.09 -11.10
C HIS A 554 -12.82 -7.73 -9.61
N LEU A 555 -14.01 -7.90 -9.02
CA LEU A 555 -14.23 -7.77 -7.58
C LEU A 555 -13.53 -8.89 -6.81
N HIS A 556 -13.44 -8.78 -5.48
CA HIS A 556 -12.68 -9.74 -4.66
C HIS A 556 -13.22 -11.16 -4.76
N VAL A 557 -14.55 -11.30 -4.81
CA VAL A 557 -15.25 -12.59 -4.96
C VAL A 557 -16.22 -12.49 -6.14
N PRO A 558 -15.76 -12.72 -7.37
CA PRO A 558 -16.56 -12.56 -8.60
C PRO A 558 -17.84 -13.38 -8.66
N GLU A 559 -17.87 -14.52 -7.98
CA GLU A 559 -19.02 -15.42 -7.93
C GLU A 559 -20.10 -15.02 -6.90
N LEU A 560 -19.85 -13.98 -6.10
CA LEU A 560 -20.77 -13.50 -5.08
C LEU A 560 -21.98 -12.82 -5.75
N PRO A 561 -23.22 -13.27 -5.51
CA PRO A 561 -24.40 -12.61 -6.07
C PRO A 561 -24.68 -11.27 -5.36
N ASP A 562 -25.57 -10.47 -5.94
CA ASP A 562 -26.10 -9.27 -5.29
C ASP A 562 -26.69 -9.60 -3.91
N VAL A 563 -26.60 -8.64 -3.00
CA VAL A 563 -27.18 -8.72 -1.65
C VAL A 563 -28.67 -8.43 -1.75
N ASP A 564 -29.50 -9.38 -1.30
CA ASP A 564 -30.94 -9.18 -1.22
C ASP A 564 -31.34 -8.42 0.05
N LEU A 565 -30.67 -8.74 1.16
CA LEU A 565 -30.92 -8.17 2.48
C LEU A 565 -29.60 -7.76 3.15
N LEU A 566 -29.42 -6.47 3.42
CA LEU A 566 -28.34 -5.95 4.24
C LEU A 566 -28.86 -5.63 5.64
N LEU A 567 -28.42 -6.43 6.60
CA LEU A 567 -28.73 -6.31 8.01
C LEU A 567 -27.61 -5.54 8.73
N ARG A 568 -27.97 -4.65 9.63
CA ARG A 568 -27.03 -4.00 10.54
C ARG A 568 -27.55 -3.97 11.97
N THR A 569 -26.67 -4.29 12.91
CA THR A 569 -26.97 -4.34 14.35
C THR A 569 -26.48 -3.10 15.10
N GLY A 570 -26.88 -2.96 16.36
CA GLY A 570 -26.40 -1.93 17.27
C GLY A 570 -26.98 -0.52 17.07
N GLY A 571 -28.09 -0.36 16.35
CA GLY A 571 -28.89 0.87 16.24
C GLY A 571 -28.40 1.92 15.23
N ASP A 572 -27.24 1.72 14.62
CA ASP A 572 -26.71 2.64 13.62
C ASP A 572 -27.33 2.42 12.22
N GLN A 573 -27.81 3.48 11.57
CA GLN A 573 -28.48 3.40 10.26
C GLN A 573 -27.59 3.87 9.10
N ARG A 574 -26.61 3.05 8.72
CA ARG A 574 -25.72 3.32 7.56
C ARG A 574 -25.11 2.02 7.03
N THR A 575 -24.70 1.99 5.77
CA THR A 575 -24.01 0.82 5.16
C THR A 575 -22.52 0.79 5.48
N SER A 576 -21.91 1.89 5.92
CA SER A 576 -20.51 1.94 6.37
C SER A 576 -19.48 1.42 5.36
N ASN A 577 -19.63 1.79 4.06
CA ASN A 577 -18.71 1.35 2.99
C ASN A 577 -18.70 -0.19 2.78
N PHE A 578 -19.74 -0.89 3.24
CA PHE A 578 -19.88 -2.33 3.11
C PHE A 578 -20.62 -2.69 1.82
N LEU A 579 -19.97 -3.48 0.95
CA LEU A 579 -20.52 -4.01 -0.31
C LEU A 579 -21.27 -2.99 -1.19
N PRO A 580 -20.72 -1.79 -1.46
CA PRO A 580 -21.44 -0.75 -2.19
C PRO A 580 -21.80 -1.14 -3.63
N TRP A 581 -21.09 -2.10 -4.24
CA TRP A 581 -21.46 -2.64 -5.55
C TRP A 581 -22.60 -3.66 -5.41
N GLN A 582 -22.38 -4.70 -4.59
CA GLN A 582 -23.27 -5.85 -4.44
C GLN A 582 -24.57 -5.50 -3.70
N ALA A 583 -24.58 -4.47 -2.86
CA ALA A 583 -25.74 -4.06 -2.06
C ALA A 583 -26.52 -2.87 -2.64
N THR A 584 -26.26 -2.49 -3.88
CA THR A 584 -26.93 -1.35 -4.54
C THR A 584 -28.46 -1.44 -4.50
N TYR A 585 -29.00 -2.66 -4.66
CA TYR A 585 -30.43 -2.93 -4.66
C TYR A 585 -30.92 -3.68 -3.41
N ALA A 586 -30.07 -3.80 -2.39
CA ALA A 586 -30.39 -4.55 -1.18
C ALA A 586 -31.52 -3.86 -0.40
N GLU A 587 -32.39 -4.67 0.19
CA GLU A 587 -33.24 -4.17 1.27
C GLU A 587 -32.41 -3.95 2.52
N LEU A 588 -32.57 -2.78 3.14
CA LEU A 588 -31.86 -2.43 4.37
C LEU A 588 -32.74 -2.72 5.58
N LEU A 589 -32.18 -3.44 6.55
CA LEU A 589 -32.79 -3.66 7.86
C LEU A 589 -31.81 -3.30 8.97
N PHE A 590 -32.31 -2.54 9.94
CA PHE A 590 -31.52 -2.07 11.08
C PHE A 590 -32.13 -2.61 12.37
N LEU A 591 -31.31 -3.26 13.19
CA LEU A 591 -31.66 -3.75 14.52
C LEU A 591 -30.98 -2.89 15.58
N ASP A 592 -31.74 -2.53 16.61
CA ASP A 592 -31.20 -1.83 17.78
C ASP A 592 -30.34 -2.76 18.64
N THR A 593 -30.63 -4.07 18.63
CA THR A 593 -29.89 -5.12 19.34
C THR A 593 -28.40 -5.08 18.99
N PRO A 594 -27.48 -4.98 19.97
CA PRO A 594 -26.05 -5.04 19.71
C PRO A 594 -25.62 -6.46 19.29
N TRP A 595 -24.60 -6.56 18.43
CA TRP A 595 -24.16 -7.86 17.87
C TRP A 595 -23.95 -9.00 18.89
N PRO A 596 -23.35 -8.78 20.07
CA PRO A 596 -23.19 -9.85 21.07
C PRO A 596 -24.49 -10.47 21.61
N GLU A 597 -25.63 -9.81 21.44
CA GLU A 597 -26.96 -10.31 21.87
C GLU A 597 -27.75 -10.94 20.72
N VAL A 598 -27.23 -10.85 19.49
CA VAL A 598 -27.87 -11.39 18.30
C VAL A 598 -27.63 -12.89 18.20
N ASP A 599 -28.69 -13.62 17.89
CA ASP A 599 -28.62 -15.05 17.58
C ASP A 599 -29.37 -15.39 16.28
N ARG A 600 -29.47 -16.68 15.94
CA ARG A 600 -30.15 -17.12 14.71
C ARG A 600 -31.62 -16.72 14.63
N ARG A 601 -32.30 -16.50 15.75
CA ARG A 601 -33.71 -16.10 15.78
C ARG A 601 -33.88 -14.68 15.25
N ASP A 602 -32.92 -13.80 15.54
CA ASP A 602 -32.90 -12.44 14.97
C ASP A 602 -32.63 -12.48 13.46
N LEU A 603 -31.73 -13.35 13.00
CA LEU A 603 -31.52 -13.59 11.56
C LEU A 603 -32.82 -14.07 10.89
N TRP A 604 -33.50 -15.05 11.47
CA TRP A 604 -34.76 -15.56 10.93
C TRP A 604 -35.85 -14.50 10.94
N HIS A 605 -35.94 -13.70 12.00
CA HIS A 605 -36.89 -12.60 12.08
C HIS A 605 -36.62 -11.55 10.99
N ALA A 606 -35.37 -11.20 10.75
CA ALA A 606 -34.97 -10.30 9.67
C ALA A 606 -35.37 -10.86 8.29
N ILE A 607 -35.17 -12.16 8.07
CA ILE A 607 -35.58 -12.87 6.86
C ILE A 607 -37.11 -12.87 6.70
N GLU A 608 -37.88 -13.09 7.78
CA GLU A 608 -39.34 -13.02 7.74
C GLU A 608 -39.82 -11.62 7.37
N GLN A 609 -39.18 -10.57 7.89
CA GLN A 609 -39.51 -9.19 7.53
C GLN A 609 -39.24 -8.91 6.05
N TYR A 610 -38.12 -9.38 5.52
CA TYR A 610 -37.82 -9.34 4.08
C TYR A 610 -38.90 -10.09 3.28
N ALA A 611 -39.27 -11.31 3.69
CA ALA A 611 -40.24 -12.14 3.00
C ALA A 611 -41.67 -11.55 2.99
N ARG A 612 -42.03 -10.71 3.97
CA ARG A 612 -43.34 -10.05 4.06
C ARG A 612 -43.48 -8.82 3.16
N ARG A 613 -42.39 -8.27 2.65
CA ARG A 613 -42.44 -7.03 1.87
C ARG A 613 -42.92 -7.30 0.44
N THR A 614 -43.92 -6.55 0.01
CA THR A 614 -44.43 -6.58 -1.36
C THR A 614 -43.36 -5.99 -2.30
N ARG A 615 -42.72 -6.83 -3.12
CA ARG A 615 -41.74 -6.38 -4.12
C ARG A 615 -42.35 -5.32 -5.02
N ARG A 616 -41.83 -4.09 -4.97
CA ARG A 616 -42.25 -3.01 -5.88
C ARG A 616 -41.65 -3.25 -7.26
N TYR A 617 -42.49 -3.09 -8.28
CA TYR A 617 -42.22 -3.43 -9.68
C TYR A 617 -40.91 -2.79 -10.20
N GLY A 618 -40.01 -3.63 -10.70
CA GLY A 618 -38.67 -3.29 -11.21
C GLY A 618 -37.84 -4.54 -11.48
N SER A 619 -38.12 -5.65 -10.77
CA SER A 619 -37.68 -7.00 -11.14
C SER A 619 -38.74 -7.66 -12.04
N ILE A 620 -38.39 -7.90 -13.31
CA ILE A 620 -39.27 -8.61 -14.26
C ILE A 620 -39.49 -10.03 -13.72
N PRO A 621 -40.75 -10.50 -13.54
CA PRO A 621 -41.01 -11.88 -13.17
C PRO A 621 -40.49 -12.79 -14.27
N ARG A 622 -39.70 -13.81 -13.91
CA ARG A 622 -39.51 -14.98 -14.77
C ARG A 622 -40.89 -15.57 -15.03
N ILE A 623 -41.42 -15.36 -16.24
CA ILE A 623 -42.60 -16.06 -16.72
C ILE A 623 -42.27 -17.57 -16.58
N PRO A 624 -43.05 -18.36 -15.83
CA PRO A 624 -42.83 -19.79 -15.77
C PRO A 624 -42.93 -20.33 -17.20
N ALA A 625 -41.87 -21.00 -17.67
CA ALA A 625 -41.91 -21.69 -18.95
C ALA A 625 -43.13 -22.61 -18.95
N GLN A 626 -44.09 -22.35 -19.84
CA GLN A 626 -45.23 -23.23 -20.04
C GLN A 626 -44.69 -24.63 -20.32
N ALA A 627 -45.08 -25.59 -19.46
CA ALA A 627 -44.81 -26.99 -19.70
C ALA A 627 -45.37 -27.35 -21.08
N ARG A 628 -44.49 -27.85 -21.97
CA ARG A 628 -44.94 -28.48 -23.21
C ARG A 628 -45.92 -29.60 -22.84
N PRO A 629 -47.11 -29.68 -23.48
CA PRO A 629 -47.98 -30.81 -23.28
C PRO A 629 -47.21 -32.07 -23.67
N ALA A 630 -47.26 -33.08 -22.81
CA ALA A 630 -46.73 -34.39 -23.13
C ALA A 630 -47.47 -34.92 -24.38
N ASP A 631 -46.73 -35.24 -25.42
CA ASP A 631 -47.22 -36.08 -26.52
C ASP A 631 -47.77 -37.37 -25.90
N ARG A 632 -49.09 -37.52 -25.96
CA ARG A 632 -49.75 -38.81 -25.76
C ARG A 632 -49.83 -39.48 -27.13
N ALA A 633 -49.35 -40.72 -27.14
CA ALA A 633 -49.50 -41.69 -28.22
C ALA A 633 -50.96 -41.86 -28.67
#